data_AF-A0A1Q2KXM7-F1
#
_entry.id   AF-A0A1Q2KXM7-F1
#
_cell.length_a   1.000
_cell.length_b   1.000
_cell.length_c   1.000
_cell.angle_alpha   90.00
_cell.angle_beta   90.00
_cell.angle_gamma   90.00
#
_symmetry.space_group_name_H-M   'P 1'
#
loop_
_entity.id
_entity.type
_entity.pdbx_description
1 polymer ?
#
loop_
_entity_poly.entity_id
_entity_poly.type
_entity_poly.pdbx_seq_one_letter_code
_entity_poly.pdbx_strand_id
1 'polypeptide(L)'
;MRKVWMGLGLIAVMTTAGCGAEEAGHNSPEEQVDAEGTLEMITVEIITSETAEPGDEVRLAAEVVQGTEAVADADEVMFEVWKSGRREQGEMIEGIHTENGIYEASRVFEEKGLYFIQAHTSARGLHIMPQQEITVGNPDSESIESDGNETGSAMENMENHLEE
;
A
#
# COMPACT_ATOMS: atom_id res chain seq x y z
N MET A 1 -53.76 -59.11 -9.27
CA MET A 1 -52.50 -59.49 -9.96
C MET A 1 -51.92 -58.30 -10.71
N ARG A 2 -50.98 -57.56 -10.11
CA ARG A 2 -50.04 -56.65 -10.81
C ARG A 2 -48.73 -56.72 -10.01
N LYS A 3 -47.63 -57.02 -10.71
CA LYS A 3 -46.39 -57.56 -10.15
C LYS A 3 -45.58 -56.45 -9.47
N VAL A 4 -45.12 -56.68 -8.24
CA VAL A 4 -44.10 -55.87 -7.57
C VAL A 4 -42.76 -56.25 -8.16
N TRP A 5 -42.03 -55.29 -8.76
CA TRP A 5 -40.66 -55.51 -9.19
C TRP A 5 -39.71 -54.93 -8.15
N MET A 6 -38.95 -55.85 -7.56
CA MET A 6 -37.93 -55.65 -6.55
C MET A 6 -36.66 -55.17 -7.28
N GLY A 7 -36.36 -53.88 -7.18
CA GLY A 7 -35.15 -53.26 -7.74
C GLY A 7 -34.09 -53.11 -6.66
N LEU A 8 -33.19 -54.08 -6.61
CA LEU A 8 -31.97 -54.17 -5.82
C LEU A 8 -30.92 -53.16 -6.32
N GLY A 9 -30.29 -52.42 -5.39
CA GLY A 9 -28.95 -51.86 -5.59
C GLY A 9 -28.87 -50.33 -5.57
N LEU A 10 -28.71 -49.75 -4.37
CA LEU A 10 -28.11 -48.43 -4.22
C LEU A 10 -26.77 -48.62 -3.50
N ILE A 11 -25.72 -48.73 -4.31
CA ILE A 11 -24.33 -48.77 -3.90
C ILE A 11 -24.02 -47.45 -3.17
N ALA A 12 -23.63 -47.59 -1.91
CA ALA A 12 -22.94 -46.55 -1.16
C ALA A 12 -21.45 -46.60 -1.52
N VAL A 13 -20.91 -45.51 -2.05
CA VAL A 13 -19.50 -45.13 -1.85
C VAL A 13 -19.47 -43.62 -1.65
N MET A 14 -19.23 -43.22 -0.41
CA MET A 14 -18.76 -41.88 -0.08
C MET A 14 -17.26 -41.83 -0.33
N THR A 15 -16.81 -40.86 -1.12
CA THR A 15 -15.44 -40.35 -1.03
C THR A 15 -15.51 -38.84 -1.00
N THR A 16 -15.35 -38.31 0.20
CA THR A 16 -14.97 -36.93 0.47
C THR A 16 -13.59 -36.69 -0.11
N ALA A 17 -13.50 -35.87 -1.16
CA ALA A 17 -12.25 -35.21 -1.51
C ALA A 17 -12.09 -34.02 -0.54
N GLY A 18 -11.51 -34.29 0.63
CA GLY A 18 -10.94 -33.26 1.48
C GLY A 18 -9.60 -32.86 0.90
N CYS A 19 -9.50 -31.67 0.32
CA CYS A 19 -8.23 -31.02 0.11
C CYS A 19 -8.05 -30.04 1.27
N GLY A 20 -7.04 -30.29 2.09
CA GLY A 20 -6.57 -29.37 3.11
C GLY A 20 -5.06 -29.33 3.01
N ALA A 21 -4.54 -28.14 2.77
CA ALA A 21 -3.30 -27.60 3.33
C ALA A 21 -3.18 -26.14 2.88
N GLU A 22 -3.12 -25.28 3.89
CA GLU A 22 -2.59 -23.93 3.94
C GLU A 22 -1.62 -23.48 2.83
N GLU A 23 -1.76 -22.23 2.36
CA GLU A 23 -0.62 -21.34 2.05
C GLU A 23 -1.08 -19.90 2.28
N ALA A 24 -0.52 -19.27 3.30
CA ALA A 24 -0.53 -17.83 3.51
C ALA A 24 0.63 -17.23 2.71
N GLY A 25 0.41 -16.16 1.94
CA GLY A 25 1.54 -15.51 1.28
C GLY A 25 1.19 -14.40 0.29
N HIS A 26 1.26 -13.16 0.78
CA HIS A 26 1.81 -11.98 0.11
C HIS A 26 1.31 -11.62 -1.31
N ASN A 27 0.36 -10.67 -1.34
CA ASN A 27 0.09 -9.83 -2.49
C ASN A 27 1.28 -8.89 -2.74
N SER A 28 1.95 -9.06 -3.87
CA SER A 28 2.70 -8.00 -4.54
C SER A 28 2.28 -7.94 -6.01
N PRO A 29 2.19 -6.75 -6.63
CA PRO A 29 1.39 -6.56 -7.83
C PRO A 29 2.24 -6.65 -9.10
N GLU A 30 1.98 -7.66 -9.93
CA GLU A 30 2.52 -7.78 -11.29
C GLU A 30 1.46 -7.34 -12.31
N GLU A 31 1.82 -6.28 -13.04
CA GLU A 31 1.44 -5.87 -14.41
C GLU A 31 0.00 -6.03 -14.96
N GLN A 32 -0.54 -4.87 -15.37
CA GLN A 32 -1.24 -4.53 -16.62
C GLN A 32 -2.28 -5.51 -17.20
N VAL A 33 -3.50 -5.00 -17.38
CA VAL A 33 -4.61 -5.77 -17.93
C VAL A 33 -4.98 -5.29 -19.33
N ASP A 34 -4.70 -6.14 -20.31
CA ASP A 34 -5.31 -6.10 -21.65
C ASP A 34 -6.74 -6.71 -21.67
N ALA A 35 -7.40 -6.67 -22.82
CA ALA A 35 -8.84 -6.80 -23.04
C ALA A 35 -9.53 -8.15 -22.67
N GLU A 36 -9.05 -8.87 -21.66
CA GLU A 36 -9.54 -10.18 -21.18
C GLU A 36 -9.98 -10.21 -19.69
N GLY A 37 -10.38 -9.08 -19.11
CA GLY A 37 -11.23 -9.08 -17.89
C GLY A 37 -10.51 -9.20 -16.55
N THR A 38 -9.22 -8.88 -16.47
CA THR A 38 -8.54 -8.61 -15.20
C THR A 38 -8.85 -7.17 -14.71
N LEU A 39 -8.79 -6.92 -13.40
CA LEU A 39 -9.00 -5.57 -12.85
C LEU A 39 -7.66 -4.85 -12.85
N GLU A 40 -7.57 -3.69 -13.51
CA GLU A 40 -6.39 -2.83 -13.41
C GLU A 40 -6.21 -2.37 -11.97
N MET A 41 -4.99 -2.36 -11.46
CA MET A 41 -4.71 -1.88 -10.11
C MET A 41 -4.58 -0.36 -10.10
N ILE A 42 -4.86 0.22 -8.94
CA ILE A 42 -4.62 1.64 -8.69
C ILE A 42 -3.16 1.82 -8.32
N THR A 43 -2.54 2.85 -8.90
CA THR A 43 -1.22 3.34 -8.54
C THR A 43 -1.38 4.66 -7.81
N VAL A 44 -0.60 4.82 -6.74
CA VAL A 44 -0.53 6.05 -5.96
C VAL A 44 0.94 6.45 -5.90
N GLU A 45 1.25 7.65 -6.39
CA GLU A 45 2.59 8.22 -6.33
C GLU A 45 2.56 9.50 -5.51
N ILE A 46 3.43 9.60 -4.50
CA ILE A 46 3.63 10.85 -3.78
C ILE A 46 4.53 11.72 -4.65
N ILE A 47 4.03 12.88 -5.04
CA ILE A 47 4.73 13.86 -5.90
C ILE A 47 5.11 15.12 -5.10
N THR A 48 5.28 14.94 -3.79
CA THR A 48 5.69 16.00 -2.86
C THR A 48 7.18 16.26 -3.01
N SER A 49 7.63 17.51 -2.84
CA SER A 49 9.06 17.83 -2.85
C SER A 49 9.79 17.07 -1.73
N GLU A 50 10.93 16.45 -2.06
CA GLU A 50 11.74 15.68 -1.09
C GLU A 50 12.58 16.58 -0.16
N THR A 51 12.59 17.89 -0.40
CA THR A 51 13.30 18.87 0.43
C THR A 51 12.45 20.11 0.67
N ALA A 52 12.63 20.73 1.83
CA ALA A 52 12.00 22.00 2.20
C ALA A 52 12.87 22.76 3.22
N GLU A 53 12.65 24.05 3.40
CA GLU A 53 13.26 24.82 4.49
C GLU A 53 12.30 24.93 5.68
N PRO A 54 12.81 25.08 6.92
CA PRO A 54 11.97 25.30 8.09
C PRO A 54 11.10 26.56 7.95
N GLY A 55 9.81 26.42 8.22
CA GLY A 55 8.81 27.48 8.14
C GLY A 55 8.20 27.70 6.75
N ASP A 56 8.66 26.97 5.73
CA ASP A 56 8.01 26.99 4.42
C ASP A 56 6.73 26.17 4.41
N GLU A 57 5.72 26.67 3.69
CA GLU A 57 4.51 25.91 3.37
C GLU A 57 4.80 24.94 2.23
N VAL A 58 4.73 23.64 2.53
CA VAL A 58 4.93 22.55 1.60
C VAL A 58 3.58 22.03 1.11
N ARG A 59 3.48 21.85 -0.21
CA ARG A 59 2.36 21.17 -0.86
C ARG A 59 2.57 19.66 -0.77
N LEU A 60 1.75 18.99 0.03
CA LEU A 60 1.62 17.54 0.03
C LEU A 60 0.76 17.17 -1.18
N ALA A 61 1.23 16.29 -2.03
CA ALA A 61 0.52 15.88 -3.23
C ALA A 61 0.72 14.39 -3.51
N ALA A 62 -0.36 13.73 -3.90
CA ALA A 62 -0.36 12.36 -4.41
C ALA A 62 -1.17 12.29 -5.71
N GLU A 63 -0.61 11.63 -6.72
CA GLU A 63 -1.28 11.31 -7.97
C GLU A 63 -1.87 9.90 -7.89
N VAL A 64 -3.17 9.77 -8.18
CA VAL A 64 -3.91 8.51 -8.14
C VAL A 64 -4.41 8.18 -9.53
N VAL A 65 -3.94 7.05 -10.07
CA VAL A 65 -4.30 6.57 -11.42
C VAL A 65 -4.72 5.11 -11.39
N GLN A 66 -5.58 4.71 -12.33
CA GLN A 66 -5.89 3.32 -12.61
C GLN A 66 -5.61 3.09 -14.10
N GLY A 67 -4.58 2.30 -14.39
CA GLY A 67 -4.04 2.17 -15.75
C GLY A 67 -3.60 3.51 -16.31
N THR A 68 -4.36 4.03 -17.29
CA THR A 68 -4.09 5.33 -17.92
C THR A 68 -5.08 6.42 -17.50
N GLU A 69 -6.05 6.11 -16.65
CA GLU A 69 -7.09 7.02 -16.22
C GLU A 69 -6.78 7.63 -14.85
N ALA A 70 -6.90 8.95 -14.76
CA ALA A 70 -6.85 9.67 -13.49
C ALA A 70 -8.07 9.35 -12.61
N VAL A 71 -7.84 9.06 -11.33
CA VAL A 71 -8.88 8.73 -10.36
C VAL A 71 -9.30 9.98 -9.58
N ALA A 72 -10.34 10.65 -10.07
CA ALA A 72 -10.90 11.84 -9.43
C ALA A 72 -11.92 11.55 -8.31
N ASP A 73 -12.27 10.27 -8.13
CA ASP A 73 -13.34 9.79 -7.27
C ASP A 73 -12.84 8.80 -6.21
N ALA A 74 -11.63 9.02 -5.67
CA ALA A 74 -11.14 8.24 -4.54
C ALA A 74 -12.08 8.43 -3.34
N ASP A 75 -12.30 7.36 -2.59
CA ASP A 75 -13.12 7.39 -1.39
C ASP A 75 -12.45 8.22 -0.30
N GLU A 76 -11.10 8.14 -0.21
CA GLU A 76 -10.29 8.86 0.77
C GLU A 76 -8.82 8.97 0.31
N VAL A 77 -8.20 10.13 0.52
CA VAL A 77 -6.75 10.33 0.43
C VAL A 77 -6.27 11.15 1.63
N MET A 78 -5.61 10.50 2.59
CA MET A 78 -5.02 11.18 3.76
C MET A 78 -3.50 11.14 3.71
N PHE A 79 -2.85 12.23 4.10
CA PHE A 79 -1.41 12.27 4.32
C PHE A 79 -1.12 12.12 5.81
N GLU A 80 -0.48 11.03 6.20
CA GLU A 80 0.12 10.87 7.52
C GLU A 80 1.53 11.47 7.47
N VAL A 81 1.83 12.45 8.33
CA VAL A 81 3.14 13.09 8.40
C VAL A 81 3.72 12.97 9.80
N TRP A 82 4.94 12.45 9.92
CA TRP A 82 5.65 12.37 11.20
C TRP A 82 7.13 12.67 11.06
N LYS A 83 7.74 13.14 12.15
CA LYS A 83 9.20 13.30 12.25
C LYS A 83 9.81 11.94 12.56
N SER A 84 10.98 11.66 12.02
CA SER A 84 11.77 10.46 12.33
C SER A 84 11.87 10.20 13.84
N GLY A 85 11.63 8.95 14.25
CA GLY A 85 11.58 8.51 15.64
C GLY A 85 10.29 8.85 16.38
N ARG A 86 9.34 9.54 15.72
CA ARG A 86 8.12 10.06 16.34
C ARG A 86 6.85 9.67 15.61
N ARG A 87 6.80 8.46 15.03
CA ARG A 87 5.62 7.93 14.34
C ARG A 87 4.33 8.02 15.18
N GLU A 88 4.41 7.74 16.47
CA GLU A 88 3.26 7.85 17.39
C GLU A 88 2.68 9.28 17.51
N GLN A 89 3.43 10.30 17.07
CA GLN A 89 3.04 11.71 17.05
C GLN A 89 2.63 12.17 15.63
N GLY A 90 2.40 11.23 14.72
CA GLY A 90 2.00 11.51 13.35
C GLY A 90 0.69 12.29 13.28
N GLU A 91 0.59 13.14 12.27
CA GLU A 91 -0.59 13.94 11.96
C GLU A 91 -1.24 13.46 10.68
N MET A 92 -2.54 13.22 10.71
CA MET A 92 -3.36 12.90 9.54
C MET A 92 -3.94 14.17 8.94
N ILE A 93 -3.68 14.41 7.66
CA ILE A 93 -4.08 15.61 6.93
C ILE A 93 -4.91 15.19 5.71
N GLU A 94 -6.12 15.73 5.59
CA GLU A 94 -7.02 15.41 4.46
C GLU A 94 -6.50 16.01 3.15
N GLY A 95 -6.31 15.14 2.15
CA GLY A 95 -6.00 15.51 0.78
C GLY A 95 -7.27 15.79 -0.01
N ILE A 96 -7.33 16.98 -0.63
CA ILE A 96 -8.46 17.41 -1.44
C ILE A 96 -8.11 17.19 -2.92
N HIS A 97 -8.99 16.51 -3.64
CA HIS A 97 -8.85 16.35 -5.09
C HIS A 97 -8.83 17.72 -5.78
N THR A 98 -7.84 17.94 -6.65
CA THR A 98 -7.73 19.13 -7.50
C THR A 98 -8.09 18.78 -8.94
N GLU A 99 -7.12 18.31 -9.71
CA GLU A 99 -7.27 17.91 -11.11
C GLU A 99 -6.38 16.72 -11.45
N ASN A 100 -6.71 16.02 -12.54
CA ASN A 100 -5.88 14.94 -13.08
C ASN A 100 -5.53 13.84 -12.05
N GLY A 101 -6.43 13.55 -11.11
CA GLY A 101 -6.20 12.52 -10.09
C GLY A 101 -5.24 12.96 -8.99
N ILE A 102 -4.89 14.25 -8.93
CA ILE A 102 -4.04 14.82 -7.88
C ILE A 102 -4.90 15.18 -6.67
N TYR A 103 -4.46 14.74 -5.50
CA TYR A 103 -5.01 15.10 -4.20
C TYR A 103 -3.96 15.88 -3.42
N GLU A 104 -4.37 16.99 -2.81
CA GLU A 104 -3.44 17.95 -2.23
C GLU A 104 -3.83 18.36 -0.81
N ALA A 105 -2.81 18.58 -0.01
CA ALA A 105 -2.90 19.26 1.26
C ALA A 105 -1.72 20.22 1.44
N SER A 106 -1.80 21.10 2.43
CA SER A 106 -0.71 22.02 2.77
C SER A 106 -0.22 21.76 4.18
N ARG A 107 1.10 21.79 4.37
CA ARG A 107 1.73 21.61 5.67
C ARG A 107 2.95 22.50 5.81
N VAL A 108 3.10 23.12 6.99
CA VAL A 108 4.32 23.85 7.36
C VAL A 108 5.19 22.97 8.25
N PHE A 109 6.48 22.88 7.94
CA PHE A 109 7.47 22.15 8.75
C PHE A 109 8.32 23.15 9.54
N GLU A 110 8.04 23.31 10.83
CA GLU A 110 8.70 24.34 11.67
C GLU A 110 10.14 24.00 12.06
N GLU A 111 10.47 22.70 12.16
CA GLU A 111 11.76 22.25 12.65
C GLU A 111 12.56 21.55 11.56
N LYS A 112 13.89 21.73 11.60
CA LYS A 112 14.78 20.87 10.81
C LYS A 112 14.64 19.40 11.23
N GLY A 113 14.75 18.49 10.27
CA GLY A 113 14.62 17.06 10.52
C GLY A 113 14.38 16.24 9.26
N LEU A 114 14.50 14.93 9.41
CA LEU A 114 13.90 13.98 8.48
C LEU A 114 12.45 13.74 8.89
N TYR A 115 11.55 13.86 7.93
CA TYR A 115 10.14 13.54 8.09
C TYR A 115 9.74 12.49 7.07
N PHE A 116 8.65 11.81 7.36
CA PHE A 116 8.01 10.84 6.49
C PHE A 116 6.61 11.31 6.16
N ILE A 117 6.20 11.04 4.93
CA ILE A 117 4.86 11.26 4.40
C ILE A 117 4.35 9.90 3.93
N GLN A 118 3.22 9.43 4.44
CA GLN A 118 2.53 8.24 3.96
C GLN A 118 1.15 8.63 3.44
N ALA A 119 0.84 8.28 2.20
CA ALA A 119 -0.44 8.63 1.58
C ALA A 119 -1.42 7.46 1.71
N HIS A 120 -2.31 7.51 2.70
CA HIS A 120 -3.38 6.54 2.87
C HIS A 120 -4.48 6.78 1.84
N THR A 121 -4.52 5.95 0.79
CA THR A 121 -5.44 6.11 -0.33
C THR A 121 -6.39 4.93 -0.42
N SER A 122 -7.69 5.20 -0.24
CA SER A 122 -8.78 4.27 -0.50
C SER A 122 -9.51 4.67 -1.78
N ALA A 123 -9.56 3.78 -2.77
CA ALA A 123 -10.30 4.04 -4.00
C ALA A 123 -10.74 2.73 -4.65
N ARG A 124 -12.01 2.67 -5.10
CA ARG A 124 -12.57 1.55 -5.89
C ARG A 124 -12.34 0.17 -5.23
N GLY A 125 -12.39 0.12 -3.90
CA GLY A 125 -12.21 -1.10 -3.10
C GLY A 125 -10.75 -1.52 -2.88
N LEU A 126 -9.78 -0.71 -3.28
CA LEU A 126 -8.35 -0.89 -3.00
C LEU A 126 -7.89 0.11 -1.95
N HIS A 127 -6.87 -0.28 -1.17
CA HIS A 127 -6.20 0.57 -0.20
C HIS A 127 -4.69 0.50 -0.40
N ILE A 128 -4.07 1.62 -0.77
CA ILE A 128 -2.66 1.72 -1.15
C ILE A 128 -2.00 2.83 -0.32
N MET A 129 -0.82 2.56 0.25
CA MET A 129 -0.16 3.42 1.24
C MET A 129 1.33 3.62 0.94
N PRO A 130 1.72 4.28 -0.18
CA PRO A 130 3.12 4.59 -0.43
C PRO A 130 3.67 5.54 0.64
N GLN A 131 4.99 5.49 0.85
CA GLN A 131 5.70 6.35 1.80
C GLN A 131 6.85 7.06 1.08
N GLN A 132 7.06 8.33 1.42
CA GLN A 132 8.16 9.16 0.94
C GLN A 132 8.83 9.88 2.11
N GLU A 133 10.14 10.10 2.01
CA GLU A 133 10.89 10.95 2.91
C GLU A 133 10.89 12.41 2.44
N ILE A 134 10.95 13.34 3.40
CA ILE A 134 11.23 14.75 3.15
C ILE A 134 12.27 15.27 4.15
N THR A 135 13.36 15.83 3.64
CA THR A 135 14.40 16.45 4.46
C THR A 135 14.13 17.94 4.61
N VAL A 136 13.91 18.39 5.84
CA VAL A 136 13.65 19.79 6.17
C VAL A 136 14.93 20.45 6.70
N GLY A 137 15.44 21.43 5.97
CA GLY A 137 16.72 22.10 6.24
C GLY A 137 17.91 21.13 6.17
N ASN A 138 18.89 21.33 7.06
CA ASN A 138 20.08 20.49 7.14
C ASN A 138 20.20 19.84 8.54
N PRO A 139 19.44 18.75 8.83
CA PRO A 139 19.50 18.06 10.10
C PRO A 139 20.84 17.35 10.29
N ASP A 140 21.26 17.23 11.55
CA ASP A 140 22.46 16.49 11.91
C ASP A 140 22.14 14.98 11.81
N SER A 141 23.03 14.17 11.23
CA SER A 141 22.78 12.74 11.03
C SER A 141 22.50 11.97 12.32
N GLU A 142 23.00 12.46 13.46
CA GLU A 142 22.75 11.89 14.79
C GLU A 142 21.32 12.14 15.31
N SER A 143 20.60 13.10 14.71
CA SER A 143 19.21 13.43 15.08
C SER A 143 18.15 12.65 14.30
N ILE A 144 18.59 11.82 13.35
CA ILE A 144 17.73 10.95 12.55
C ILE A 144 17.70 9.59 13.23
N GLU A 145 16.52 9.19 13.70
CA GLU A 145 16.27 7.88 14.28
C GLU A 145 15.70 6.94 13.21
N SER A 146 16.10 5.67 13.27
CA SER A 146 15.58 4.64 12.36
C SER A 146 14.12 4.38 12.69
N ASP A 147 13.22 4.81 11.81
CA ASP A 147 11.81 4.41 11.84
C ASP A 147 11.77 2.97 11.35
N GLY A 148 11.62 2.01 12.27
CA GLY A 148 11.56 0.59 11.95
C GLY A 148 10.31 0.27 11.14
N ASN A 149 10.40 0.37 9.82
CA ASN A 149 9.43 -0.24 8.92
C ASN A 149 10.16 -1.00 7.81
N GLU A 150 10.15 -2.32 7.93
CA GLU A 150 10.56 -3.24 6.88
C GLU A 150 9.49 -3.29 5.80
N THR A 151 9.57 -2.42 4.80
CA THR A 151 8.88 -2.65 3.53
C THR A 151 9.74 -2.15 2.37
N GLY A 152 10.35 -3.11 1.66
CA GLY A 152 10.71 -2.94 0.25
C GLY A 152 12.13 -2.50 -0.08
N SER A 153 13.15 -3.27 0.28
CA SER A 153 14.42 -3.29 -0.46
C SER A 153 14.89 -4.73 -0.63
N ALA A 154 14.57 -5.30 -1.78
CA ALA A 154 15.26 -6.47 -2.29
C ALA A 154 16.72 -6.07 -2.57
N MET A 155 17.65 -6.45 -1.68
CA MET A 155 19.05 -6.68 -2.02
C MET A 155 19.74 -7.52 -0.94
N GLU A 156 19.73 -8.83 -1.19
CA GLU A 156 20.89 -9.72 -1.10
C GLU A 156 21.82 -9.57 0.12
N ASN A 157 21.55 -10.36 1.16
CA ASN A 157 22.57 -10.72 2.13
C ASN A 157 22.76 -12.25 2.11
N MET A 158 23.67 -12.68 1.24
CA MET A 158 24.18 -14.05 1.16
C MET A 158 25.16 -14.27 2.32
N GLU A 159 24.64 -14.59 3.51
CA GLU A 159 25.45 -14.98 4.67
C GLU A 159 25.47 -16.50 4.85
N ASN A 160 26.46 -17.10 4.18
CA ASN A 160 27.44 -18.03 4.73
C ASN A 160 26.93 -19.04 5.80
N HIS A 161 26.40 -20.17 5.34
CA HIS A 161 26.34 -21.38 6.17
C HIS A 161 27.60 -22.24 5.94
N LEU A 162 28.52 -22.18 6.91
CA LEU A 162 29.56 -23.16 7.15
C LEU A 162 29.49 -23.61 8.61
N GLU A 163 29.42 -24.94 8.78
CA GLU A 163 29.74 -25.75 9.97
C GLU A 163 28.71 -25.63 11.13
N GLU A 164 28.14 -26.71 11.69
CA GLU A 164 28.60 -28.09 11.95
C GLU A 164 27.48 -29.13 11.79
#